data_AF-A0A357WZC5-F1
#
_entry.id   AF-A0A357WZC5-F1
#
_cell.length_a   1.000
_cell.length_b   1.000
_cell.length_c   1.000
_cell.angle_alpha   90.00
_cell.angle_beta   90.00
_cell.angle_gamma   90.00
#
_symmetry.space_group_name_H-M   'P 1'
#
loop_
_entity.id
_entity.type
_entity.pdbx_description
1 polymer ?
#
loop_
_entity_poly.entity_id
_entity_poly.type
_entity_poly.pdbx_seq_one_letter_code
_entity_poly.pdbx_strand_id
1 'polypeptide(L)'
;MYKPKGIIIQMKRKKLKHPKLVVGIISTVSVIFLSAAVLLTINDGILTTMASLISGVSDDVSQSPVTSNPESDVSDIPDVSDLPDESEVTEPEQPVEQDIVFARPDQMKGVWLKAGTDYFINGSESGEEVKAQIDAAIAKIAEWSFNSIIIPVHLNGRPLYISDSMENRVSIKNTDGTEFDAPAYLLKCARERGMFTYGVIDLRVNAKDGNDPSTADGAAMLRKMAAEAAARYSFDGWMLENPGYAAGNGGSFSEYMKTMPGIGFDRFLRESITVAATDIIQTIKNVNINLYVGLLAEGVWAHATSEPKGSKTSAVYESLTDGYADTREWVVQGLFDFVMVKNLYSTTNTAAPFGQVLEWWSGLCKENNTPLYISHDSSKVCGTEAGWGSPDQLSQQIIACKNIPEWQGSVFTSFTALKQDSLGSTGALIKAFGGELNEQYISRRLVFNTPAKTTFTTYESKINIRGSADPNFPLTMNGKKVSLSEHGFFSLDFNLSLGLNTYTFSHKGLTVTYRITHKVVVLKSIQPASNMSLDGGTTISVSAVAYKGSNVYAKLGNVTIKMKQVSKQTDESEGKKESDYVDYAGEYTLPAGIINKTQTMGSVAVFGSYKGMNESKTGGS
;
A
#
# COMPACT_ATOMS: atom_id res chain seq x y z
N MET A 1 -12.77 -47.07 39.41
CA MET A 1 -13.49 -46.94 40.70
C MET A 1 -12.83 -45.80 41.46
N TYR A 2 -13.61 -44.97 42.18
CA TYR A 2 -13.28 -43.65 42.76
C TYR A 2 -13.33 -42.42 41.83
N LYS A 3 -14.39 -41.63 42.03
CA LYS A 3 -14.54 -40.21 41.66
C LYS A 3 -13.87 -39.32 42.72
N PRO A 4 -13.59 -38.06 42.38
CA PRO A 4 -14.07 -36.96 43.21
C PRO A 4 -14.98 -35.99 42.45
N LYS A 5 -15.96 -35.46 43.18
CA LYS A 5 -16.93 -34.44 42.77
C LYS A 5 -16.28 -33.06 42.82
N GLY A 6 -16.51 -32.25 41.78
CA GLY A 6 -16.25 -30.81 41.77
C GLY A 6 -17.49 -30.08 41.26
N ILE A 7 -18.03 -29.20 42.09
CA ILE A 7 -19.31 -28.49 41.99
C ILE A 7 -19.30 -27.46 40.85
N ILE A 8 -20.32 -27.47 40.01
CA ILE A 8 -20.58 -26.43 39.00
C ILE A 8 -21.40 -25.32 39.66
N ILE A 9 -20.78 -24.14 39.87
CA ILE A 9 -21.49 -22.91 40.24
C ILE A 9 -21.77 -22.13 38.95
N GLN A 10 -23.04 -22.13 38.53
CA GLN A 10 -23.58 -21.29 37.48
C GLN A 10 -23.63 -19.82 37.94
N MET A 11 -22.62 -19.02 37.60
CA MET A 11 -22.68 -17.56 37.74
C MET A 11 -23.30 -16.94 36.48
N LYS A 12 -24.58 -16.55 36.59
CA LYS A 12 -25.26 -15.63 35.66
C LYS A 12 -24.51 -14.29 35.63
N ARG A 13 -23.80 -13.99 34.54
CA ARG A 13 -23.28 -12.64 34.28
C ARG A 13 -24.45 -11.70 33.93
N LYS A 14 -24.76 -10.77 34.84
CA LYS A 14 -25.63 -9.60 34.59
C LYS A 14 -25.00 -8.72 33.52
N LYS A 15 -25.75 -8.42 32.45
CA LYS A 15 -25.44 -7.34 31.51
C LYS A 15 -25.52 -5.99 32.24
N LEU A 16 -24.41 -5.30 32.40
CA LEU A 16 -24.42 -3.88 32.77
C LEU A 16 -24.83 -3.03 31.55
N LYS A 17 -25.89 -2.25 31.72
CA LYS A 17 -26.29 -1.17 30.82
C LYS A 17 -25.46 0.07 31.18
N HIS A 18 -24.65 0.57 30.26
CA HIS A 18 -24.04 1.90 30.40
C HIS A 18 -25.01 2.99 29.93
N PRO A 19 -25.11 4.12 30.66
CA PRO A 19 -26.00 5.23 30.31
C PRO A 19 -25.42 6.04 29.14
N LYS A 20 -26.34 6.54 28.31
CA LYS A 20 -26.10 7.45 27.19
C LYS A 20 -25.53 8.77 27.73
N LEU A 21 -24.35 9.17 27.27
CA LEU A 21 -23.88 10.55 27.38
C LEU A 21 -23.93 11.20 25.99
N VAL A 22 -24.78 12.21 25.88
CA VAL A 22 -24.83 13.17 24.79
C VAL A 22 -23.83 14.26 25.11
N VAL A 23 -22.80 14.43 24.30
CA VAL A 23 -21.97 15.65 24.27
C VAL A 23 -21.74 15.99 22.81
N GLY A 24 -22.40 17.06 22.37
CA GLY A 24 -22.09 17.73 21.11
C GLY A 24 -20.92 18.67 21.33
N ILE A 25 -19.90 18.57 20.47
CA ILE A 25 -18.94 19.64 20.23
C ILE A 25 -18.79 19.77 18.72
N ILE A 26 -19.33 20.87 18.20
CA ILE A 26 -19.06 21.40 16.86
C ILE A 26 -17.70 22.09 16.98
N SER A 27 -16.71 21.65 16.20
CA SER A 27 -15.49 22.41 15.97
C SER A 27 -15.16 22.33 14.49
N THR A 28 -15.67 23.32 13.78
CA THR A 28 -15.31 23.70 12.41
C THR A 28 -13.88 24.22 12.44
N VAL A 29 -12.92 23.45 11.90
CA VAL A 29 -11.60 23.97 11.54
C VAL A 29 -11.57 24.14 10.03
N SER A 30 -11.78 25.38 9.60
CA SER A 30 -11.55 25.82 8.22
C SER A 30 -10.05 26.06 8.04
N VAL A 31 -9.37 25.17 7.30
CA VAL A 31 -8.00 25.42 6.82
C VAL A 31 -8.11 26.06 5.44
N ILE A 32 -7.85 27.36 5.38
CA ILE A 32 -7.71 28.12 4.14
C ILE A 32 -6.26 27.96 3.67
N PHE A 33 -6.08 27.36 2.49
CA PHE A 33 -4.85 27.43 1.73
C PHE A 33 -4.67 28.87 1.21
N LEU A 34 -3.56 29.52 1.56
CA LEU A 34 -3.07 30.67 0.80
C LEU A 34 -1.71 30.32 0.19
N SER A 35 -1.74 30.14 -1.11
CA SER A 35 -0.60 30.10 -2.02
C SER A 35 0.04 31.49 -2.13
N ALA A 36 1.36 31.58 -1.97
CA ALA A 36 2.15 32.63 -2.60
C ALA A 36 3.58 32.11 -2.84
N ALA A 37 3.87 31.83 -4.10
CA ALA A 37 5.22 31.70 -4.62
C ALA A 37 5.72 33.10 -4.99
N VAL A 38 6.90 33.48 -4.51
CA VAL A 38 7.75 34.50 -5.16
C VAL A 38 9.19 34.00 -5.10
N LEU A 39 9.77 33.86 -6.29
CA LEU A 39 11.17 33.57 -6.58
C LEU A 39 11.91 34.90 -6.76
N LEU A 40 13.13 35.06 -6.22
CA LEU A 40 14.36 35.50 -6.92
C LEU A 40 15.49 36.03 -5.98
N THR A 41 16.58 35.25 -5.98
CA THR A 41 18.03 35.58 -6.13
C THR A 41 18.84 36.40 -5.11
N ILE A 42 19.86 35.69 -4.58
CA ILE A 42 21.34 35.97 -4.49
C ILE A 42 21.81 37.19 -3.68
N ASN A 43 22.58 36.98 -2.59
CA ASN A 43 24.04 37.26 -2.55
C ASN A 43 24.74 36.72 -1.29
N ASP A 44 26.05 36.53 -1.45
CA ASP A 44 27.09 35.96 -0.58
C ASP A 44 27.16 36.36 0.91
N GLY A 45 27.74 35.44 1.68
CA GLY A 45 28.75 35.79 2.68
C GLY A 45 28.30 35.76 4.14
N ILE A 46 28.81 34.78 4.89
CA ILE A 46 29.73 34.94 6.03
C ILE A 46 29.69 33.64 6.85
N LEU A 47 30.82 32.92 6.78
CA LEU A 47 31.16 31.80 7.65
C LEU A 47 32.03 32.37 8.78
N THR A 48 31.58 32.28 10.02
CA THR A 48 32.33 32.41 11.28
C THR A 48 31.31 31.98 12.34
N THR A 49 31.54 31.03 13.25
CA THR A 49 32.59 30.90 14.26
C THR A 49 32.18 29.61 15.02
N MET A 50 33.00 28.64 15.46
CA MET A 50 34.22 28.65 16.25
C MET A 50 34.86 27.26 16.20
N ALA A 51 36.16 27.21 15.94
CA ALA A 51 37.04 26.14 16.42
C ALA A 51 38.11 26.80 17.29
N SER A 52 38.29 26.30 18.51
CA SER A 52 39.44 26.60 19.35
C SER A 52 39.66 25.40 20.25
N LEU A 53 40.78 24.71 20.05
CA LEU A 53 41.75 24.30 21.09
C LEU A 53 42.65 23.17 20.55
N ILE A 54 43.68 23.54 19.78
CA ILE A 54 44.97 22.84 19.76
C ILE A 54 46.08 23.91 19.65
N SER A 55 46.92 23.99 20.68
CA SER A 55 48.32 24.42 20.60
C SER A 55 49.13 23.14 20.87
N GLY A 56 50.12 22.72 20.11
CA GLY A 56 51.06 23.42 19.25
C GLY A 56 52.44 22.88 19.61
N VAL A 57 53.26 22.49 18.62
CA VAL A 57 54.74 22.56 18.62
C VAL A 57 55.19 22.24 17.18
N SER A 58 55.85 23.23 16.60
CA SER A 58 56.74 23.33 15.43
C SER A 58 57.97 22.40 15.55
N ASP A 59 58.89 22.19 14.61
CA ASP A 59 59.20 22.54 13.22
C ASP A 59 60.27 21.50 12.81
N ASP A 60 60.44 21.15 11.54
CA ASP A 60 61.63 21.52 10.74
C ASP A 60 61.66 20.78 9.39
N VAL A 61 62.15 21.50 8.38
CA VAL A 61 62.20 21.18 6.95
C VAL A 61 63.66 20.87 6.58
N SER A 62 63.91 19.92 5.66
CA SER A 62 64.92 20.10 4.59
C SER A 62 64.96 18.94 3.56
N GLN A 63 65.18 19.33 2.31
CA GLN A 63 65.14 18.55 1.08
C GLN A 63 66.49 17.86 0.73
N SER A 64 66.38 16.90 -0.20
CA SER A 64 67.30 16.06 -1.03
C SER A 64 68.57 16.74 -1.62
N PRO A 65 69.42 16.14 -2.51
CA PRO A 65 69.40 14.80 -3.18
C PRO A 65 70.76 14.05 -3.39
N VAL A 66 70.63 12.78 -3.82
CA VAL A 66 71.42 11.93 -4.76
C VAL A 66 72.86 12.33 -5.17
N THR A 67 73.82 11.39 -5.07
CA THR A 67 74.81 11.06 -6.14
C THR A 67 75.69 9.82 -5.83
N SER A 68 75.72 8.89 -6.79
CA SER A 68 76.82 8.03 -7.31
C SER A 68 77.86 7.34 -6.40
N ASN A 69 77.91 6.00 -6.57
CA ASN A 69 79.05 5.06 -6.38
C ASN A 69 80.25 5.42 -7.30
N PRO A 70 81.51 4.94 -7.08
CA PRO A 70 81.84 3.50 -7.25
C PRO A 70 83.03 2.89 -6.45
N GLU A 71 83.01 1.54 -6.43
CA GLU A 71 84.09 0.52 -6.52
C GLU A 71 85.39 0.59 -5.71
N SER A 72 85.68 -0.51 -5.00
CA SER A 72 86.88 -1.38 -5.09
C SER A 72 87.10 -2.12 -3.75
N ASP A 73 87.75 -3.28 -3.63
CA ASP A 73 87.99 -4.49 -4.42
C ASP A 73 88.79 -5.44 -3.46
N VAL A 74 88.68 -6.77 -3.67
CA VAL A 74 89.67 -7.83 -3.32
C VAL A 74 89.74 -8.53 -1.92
N SER A 75 89.66 -9.88 -2.02
CA SER A 75 90.37 -11.00 -1.32
C SER A 75 89.71 -11.87 -0.23
N ASP A 76 89.09 -12.97 -0.69
CA ASP A 76 89.51 -14.39 -0.66
C ASP A 76 89.80 -15.21 0.65
N ILE A 77 89.35 -16.50 0.54
CA ILE A 77 89.80 -17.82 1.09
C ILE A 77 89.13 -18.33 2.41
N PRO A 78 88.71 -19.62 2.55
CA PRO A 78 88.04 -20.54 1.61
C PRO A 78 86.86 -21.38 2.21
N ASP A 79 86.18 -22.02 1.27
CA ASP A 79 85.35 -23.24 1.25
C ASP A 79 85.46 -24.27 2.42
N VAL A 80 84.27 -24.68 2.94
CA VAL A 80 84.05 -25.97 3.61
C VAL A 80 82.71 -26.53 3.10
N SER A 81 82.83 -27.68 2.45
CA SER A 81 81.78 -28.48 1.82
C SER A 81 80.80 -29.15 2.80
N ASP A 82 79.59 -29.37 2.29
CA ASP A 82 78.60 -30.41 2.61
C ASP A 82 77.73 -30.29 3.87
N LEU A 83 76.53 -29.71 3.73
CA LEU A 83 75.28 -30.14 4.39
C LEU A 83 74.05 -29.76 3.53
N PRO A 84 72.94 -30.53 3.57
CA PRO A 84 71.92 -30.55 2.51
C PRO A 84 70.83 -29.47 2.66
N ASP A 85 70.44 -28.92 1.50
CA ASP A 85 69.16 -28.32 1.09
C ASP A 85 68.13 -28.04 2.21
N GLU A 86 68.21 -26.84 2.81
CA GLU A 86 67.10 -26.28 3.60
C GLU A 86 66.09 -25.63 2.64
N SER A 87 64.99 -26.36 2.45
CA SER A 87 63.67 -25.90 2.02
C SER A 87 63.46 -24.38 2.09
N GLU A 88 63.19 -23.76 0.94
CA GLU A 88 62.57 -22.45 0.84
C GLU A 88 61.31 -22.41 1.72
N VAL A 89 61.44 -21.73 2.86
CA VAL A 89 60.29 -21.28 3.64
C VAL A 89 59.63 -20.20 2.81
N THR A 90 58.64 -20.61 2.03
CA THR A 90 57.73 -19.69 1.34
C THR A 90 56.97 -18.93 2.41
N GLU A 91 57.18 -17.61 2.49
CA GLU A 91 56.31 -16.73 3.25
C GLU A 91 54.85 -17.01 2.82
N PRO A 92 53.89 -17.13 3.76
CA PRO A 92 52.51 -17.32 3.38
C PRO A 92 52.08 -16.12 2.53
N GLU A 93 51.68 -16.38 1.29
CA GLU A 93 51.06 -15.38 0.41
C GLU A 93 49.96 -14.68 1.23
N GLN A 94 50.10 -13.37 1.44
CA GLN A 94 49.01 -12.58 1.99
C GLN A 94 47.80 -12.78 1.07
N PRO A 95 46.60 -13.09 1.61
CA PRO A 95 45.44 -13.32 0.77
C PRO A 95 45.22 -12.08 -0.09
N VAL A 96 45.28 -12.25 -1.40
CA VAL A 96 44.92 -11.22 -2.36
C VAL A 96 43.50 -10.78 -2.01
N GLU A 97 43.32 -9.52 -1.61
CA GLU A 97 41.99 -8.91 -1.42
C GLU A 97 41.23 -9.07 -2.73
N GLN A 98 40.31 -10.03 -2.78
CA GLN A 98 39.41 -10.19 -3.90
C GLN A 98 38.31 -9.14 -3.73
N ASP A 99 38.18 -8.25 -4.73
CA ASP A 99 37.04 -7.33 -4.79
C ASP A 99 35.75 -8.16 -4.79
N ILE A 100 34.98 -8.07 -3.70
CA ILE A 100 33.69 -8.74 -3.58
C ILE A 100 32.70 -8.02 -4.51
N VAL A 101 32.23 -8.73 -5.53
CA VAL A 101 31.23 -8.20 -6.48
C VAL A 101 29.94 -8.98 -6.33
N PHE A 102 28.92 -8.33 -5.78
CA PHE A 102 27.59 -8.91 -5.63
C PHE A 102 26.77 -8.81 -6.92
N ALA A 103 26.26 -9.94 -7.41
CA ALA A 103 25.29 -9.97 -8.50
C ALA A 103 23.92 -9.48 -8.00
N ARG A 104 23.62 -8.19 -8.16
CA ARG A 104 22.34 -7.61 -7.76
C ARG A 104 21.85 -6.58 -8.78
N PRO A 105 20.53 -6.36 -8.89
CA PRO A 105 20.01 -5.28 -9.73
C PRO A 105 20.32 -3.91 -9.10
N ASP A 106 20.43 -2.88 -9.93
CA ASP A 106 20.52 -1.48 -9.48
C ASP A 106 19.29 -1.10 -8.63
N GLN A 107 18.10 -1.47 -9.11
CA GLN A 107 16.87 -1.39 -8.34
C GLN A 107 16.11 -2.71 -8.43
N MET A 108 15.89 -3.36 -7.29
CA MET A 108 15.14 -4.61 -7.23
C MET A 108 13.65 -4.37 -7.49
N LYS A 109 13.12 -5.08 -8.47
CA LYS A 109 11.69 -5.25 -8.68
C LYS A 109 11.43 -6.75 -8.66
N GLY A 110 11.17 -7.24 -7.45
CA GLY A 110 11.11 -8.66 -7.14
C GLY A 110 9.69 -9.20 -6.96
N VAL A 111 9.54 -10.51 -7.12
CA VAL A 111 8.30 -11.23 -6.82
C VAL A 111 8.62 -12.53 -6.12
N TRP A 112 7.79 -12.90 -5.15
CA TRP A 112 7.89 -14.21 -4.51
C TRP A 112 7.26 -15.27 -5.41
N LEU A 113 7.98 -16.39 -5.61
CA LEU A 113 7.46 -17.63 -6.15
C LEU A 113 7.54 -18.71 -5.08
N LYS A 114 6.41 -18.99 -4.43
CA LYS A 114 6.30 -19.92 -3.29
C LYS A 114 5.60 -21.21 -3.72
N ALA A 115 6.20 -22.36 -3.37
CA ALA A 115 5.51 -23.65 -3.47
C ALA A 115 4.24 -23.64 -2.60
N GLY A 116 3.18 -24.33 -3.02
CA GLY A 116 1.89 -24.34 -2.33
C GLY A 116 1.05 -23.06 -2.52
N THR A 117 1.53 -22.08 -3.29
CA THR A 117 0.78 -20.83 -3.57
C THR A 117 0.89 -20.41 -5.03
N ASP A 118 2.10 -20.39 -5.58
CA ASP A 118 2.37 -19.93 -6.95
C ASP A 118 2.67 -21.09 -7.91
N TYR A 119 3.21 -22.19 -7.37
CA TYR A 119 3.42 -23.47 -8.03
C TYR A 119 3.27 -24.60 -7.01
N PHE A 120 3.15 -25.85 -7.47
CA PHE A 120 2.87 -27.02 -6.64
C PHE A 120 1.71 -26.74 -5.67
N ILE A 121 0.61 -26.24 -6.24
CA ILE A 121 -0.51 -25.58 -5.54
C ILE A 121 -1.34 -26.61 -4.78
N ASN A 122 -1.57 -27.77 -5.39
CA ASN A 122 -2.38 -28.84 -4.81
C ASN A 122 -1.54 -29.79 -3.92
N GLY A 123 -0.21 -29.74 -4.05
CA GLY A 123 0.72 -30.59 -3.31
C GLY A 123 0.76 -32.03 -3.81
N SER A 124 0.16 -32.30 -4.97
CA SER A 124 0.08 -33.62 -5.59
C SER A 124 0.39 -33.59 -7.09
N GLU A 125 0.74 -32.42 -7.63
CA GLU A 125 1.08 -32.28 -9.04
C GLU A 125 2.37 -33.02 -9.39
N SER A 126 2.45 -33.51 -10.64
CA SER A 126 3.68 -34.10 -11.18
C SER A 126 4.74 -33.02 -11.42
N GLY A 127 6.00 -33.44 -11.57
CA GLY A 127 7.08 -32.53 -11.94
C GLY A 127 6.83 -31.79 -13.26
N GLU A 128 6.21 -32.44 -14.25
CA GLU A 128 5.81 -31.79 -15.51
C GLU A 128 4.73 -30.72 -15.33
N GLU A 129 3.76 -30.97 -14.45
CA GLU A 129 2.71 -30.00 -14.11
C GLU A 129 3.30 -28.80 -13.35
N VAL A 130 4.16 -29.05 -12.36
CA VAL A 130 4.87 -28.01 -11.61
C VAL A 130 5.76 -27.17 -12.55
N LYS A 131 6.47 -27.83 -13.47
CA LYS A 131 7.26 -27.17 -14.52
C LYS A 131 6.40 -26.21 -15.34
N ALA A 132 5.22 -26.65 -15.79
CA ALA A 132 4.30 -25.80 -16.57
C ALA A 132 3.77 -24.60 -15.77
N GLN A 133 3.50 -24.78 -14.47
CA GLN A 133 3.11 -23.69 -13.57
C GLN A 133 4.23 -22.65 -13.44
N ILE A 134 5.47 -23.11 -13.21
CA ILE A 134 6.67 -22.25 -13.13
C ILE A 134 6.90 -21.50 -14.43
N ASP A 135 6.83 -22.17 -15.59
CA ASP A 135 7.03 -21.56 -16.90
C ASP A 135 6.02 -20.44 -17.16
N ALA A 136 4.74 -20.69 -16.85
CA ALA A 136 3.67 -19.71 -16.99
C ALA A 136 3.88 -18.51 -16.03
N ALA A 137 4.34 -18.76 -14.81
CA ALA A 137 4.61 -17.71 -13.84
C ALA A 137 5.76 -16.81 -14.30
N ILE A 138 6.90 -17.40 -14.65
CA ILE A 138 8.09 -16.65 -15.08
C ILE A 138 7.82 -15.86 -16.37
N ALA A 139 7.09 -16.44 -17.33
CA ALA A 139 6.70 -15.71 -18.54
C ALA A 139 5.91 -14.42 -18.21
N LYS A 140 4.97 -14.51 -17.28
CA LYS A 140 4.16 -13.35 -16.86
C LYS A 140 4.96 -12.34 -16.05
N ILE A 141 5.86 -12.81 -15.19
CA ILE A 141 6.77 -11.97 -14.40
C ILE A 141 7.69 -11.15 -15.33
N ALA A 142 8.21 -11.78 -16.38
CA ALA A 142 9.01 -11.10 -17.40
C ALA A 142 8.18 -10.08 -18.21
N GLU A 143 6.94 -10.42 -18.59
CA GLU A 143 6.01 -9.49 -19.24
C GLU A 143 5.77 -8.22 -18.41
N TRP A 144 5.70 -8.36 -17.09
CA TRP A 144 5.57 -7.22 -16.16
C TRP A 144 6.89 -6.52 -15.83
N SER A 145 8.00 -6.92 -16.47
CA SER A 145 9.35 -6.37 -16.26
C SER A 145 9.78 -6.39 -14.80
N PHE A 146 9.45 -7.46 -14.07
CA PHE A 146 10.14 -7.78 -12.82
C PHE A 146 11.53 -8.35 -13.16
N ASN A 147 12.53 -8.07 -12.33
CA ASN A 147 13.92 -8.43 -12.60
C ASN A 147 14.50 -9.43 -11.58
N SER A 148 13.76 -9.74 -10.50
CA SER A 148 14.23 -10.61 -9.43
C SER A 148 13.15 -11.60 -8.99
N ILE A 149 13.55 -12.82 -8.63
CA ILE A 149 12.67 -13.86 -8.10
C ILE A 149 13.16 -14.27 -6.71
N ILE A 150 12.26 -14.27 -5.74
CA ILE A 150 12.52 -14.78 -4.40
C ILE A 150 12.00 -16.21 -4.28
N ILE A 151 12.88 -17.14 -3.90
CA ILE A 151 12.67 -18.58 -3.97
C ILE A 151 12.87 -19.19 -2.58
N PRO A 152 11.80 -19.40 -1.80
CA PRO A 152 11.88 -20.22 -0.60
C PRO A 152 12.34 -21.64 -0.94
N VAL A 153 13.33 -22.15 -0.23
CA VAL A 153 13.83 -23.53 -0.41
C VAL A 153 13.17 -24.52 0.56
N HIS A 154 12.11 -24.09 1.24
CA HIS A 154 11.30 -24.90 2.17
C HIS A 154 9.81 -24.73 1.89
N LEU A 155 9.03 -25.77 2.16
CA LEU A 155 7.57 -25.76 2.15
C LEU A 155 7.04 -26.37 3.45
N ASN A 156 6.35 -25.55 4.25
CA ASN A 156 5.91 -25.91 5.60
C ASN A 156 7.08 -26.47 6.44
N GLY A 157 8.26 -25.88 6.25
CA GLY A 157 9.51 -26.25 6.90
C GLY A 157 10.14 -27.58 6.55
N ARG A 158 9.65 -28.23 5.51
CA ARG A 158 10.35 -29.35 4.87
C ARG A 158 11.18 -28.83 3.71
N PRO A 159 12.44 -29.28 3.55
CA PRO A 159 13.24 -28.95 2.38
C PRO A 159 12.48 -29.22 1.07
N LEU A 160 12.52 -28.27 0.13
CA LEU A 160 12.02 -28.43 -1.24
C LEU A 160 13.10 -28.95 -2.21
N TYR A 161 14.32 -29.12 -1.70
CA TYR A 161 15.48 -29.58 -2.44
C TYR A 161 15.78 -31.04 -2.14
N ILE A 162 16.41 -31.72 -3.10
CA ILE A 162 16.85 -33.10 -2.93
C ILE A 162 18.00 -33.13 -1.92
N SER A 163 17.86 -33.93 -0.86
CA SER A 163 18.86 -34.15 0.18
C SER A 163 18.93 -35.65 0.52
N ASP A 164 20.15 -36.18 0.57
CA ASP A 164 20.43 -37.56 0.98
C ASP A 164 20.43 -37.74 2.50
N SER A 165 20.51 -36.63 3.24
CA SER A 165 20.74 -36.63 4.68
C SER A 165 19.52 -36.13 5.49
N MET A 166 18.51 -35.59 4.82
CA MET A 166 17.26 -35.08 5.39
C MET A 166 16.07 -35.83 4.83
N GLU A 167 15.57 -36.80 5.60
CA GLU A 167 14.50 -37.71 5.17
C GLU A 167 13.13 -37.01 5.08
N ASN A 168 12.85 -36.04 5.95
CA ASN A 168 11.58 -35.30 5.99
C ASN A 168 11.53 -34.13 4.98
N ARG A 169 11.75 -34.43 3.70
CA ARG A 169 11.68 -33.45 2.61
C ARG A 169 10.39 -33.54 1.80
N VAL A 170 10.09 -32.50 1.02
CA VAL A 170 9.07 -32.55 -0.02
C VAL A 170 9.69 -33.20 -1.26
N SER A 171 9.07 -34.28 -1.73
CA SER A 171 9.46 -34.95 -2.96
C SER A 171 8.39 -34.72 -4.03
N ILE A 172 8.74 -33.99 -5.09
CA ILE A 172 7.92 -33.84 -6.29
C ILE A 172 8.40 -34.89 -7.29
N LYS A 173 7.50 -35.75 -7.77
CA LYS A 173 7.85 -36.82 -8.72
C LYS A 173 7.39 -36.45 -10.13
N ASN A 174 8.26 -36.68 -11.11
CA ASN A 174 7.88 -36.72 -12.52
C ASN A 174 6.98 -37.94 -12.78
N THR A 175 6.35 -37.97 -13.95
CA THR A 175 5.47 -39.07 -14.35
C THR A 175 6.22 -40.40 -14.48
N ASP A 176 7.53 -40.35 -14.75
CA ASP A 176 8.42 -41.52 -14.81
C ASP A 176 8.97 -41.99 -13.43
N GLY A 177 8.60 -41.29 -12.35
CA GLY A 177 9.02 -41.60 -10.99
C GLY A 177 10.34 -40.94 -10.54
N THR A 178 11.06 -40.23 -11.44
CA THR A 178 12.24 -39.45 -11.07
C THR A 178 11.87 -38.20 -10.25
N GLU A 179 12.83 -37.64 -9.50
CA GLU A 179 12.59 -36.44 -8.70
C GLU A 179 12.71 -35.16 -9.54
N PHE A 180 11.74 -34.26 -9.36
CA PHE A 180 11.75 -32.93 -9.94
C PHE A 180 12.22 -31.90 -8.91
N ASP A 181 13.29 -31.19 -9.25
CA ASP A 181 13.86 -30.17 -8.38
C ASP A 181 13.35 -28.77 -8.74
N ALA A 182 12.29 -28.34 -8.05
CA ALA A 182 11.65 -27.06 -8.36
C ALA A 182 12.57 -25.84 -8.17
N PRO A 183 13.34 -25.70 -7.07
CA PRO A 183 14.26 -24.56 -6.93
C PRO A 183 15.37 -24.53 -7.99
N ALA A 184 15.92 -25.68 -8.41
CA ALA A 184 16.89 -25.73 -9.52
C ALA A 184 16.26 -25.29 -10.84
N TYR A 185 15.03 -25.72 -11.10
CA TYR A 185 14.32 -25.35 -12.31
C TYR A 185 13.98 -23.85 -12.34
N LEU A 186 13.56 -23.27 -11.20
CA LEU A 186 13.35 -21.83 -11.05
C LEU A 186 14.63 -21.03 -11.33
N LEU A 187 15.77 -21.46 -10.76
CA LEU A 187 17.09 -20.87 -11.02
C LEU A 187 17.39 -20.87 -12.53
N LYS A 188 17.26 -22.03 -13.18
CA LYS A 188 17.49 -22.16 -14.63
C LYS A 188 16.63 -21.18 -15.43
N CYS A 189 15.33 -21.17 -15.19
CA CYS A 189 14.39 -20.33 -15.95
C CYS A 189 14.61 -18.83 -15.74
N ALA A 190 15.03 -18.42 -14.53
CA ALA A 190 15.40 -17.05 -14.22
C ALA A 190 16.67 -16.62 -14.97
N ARG A 191 17.72 -17.46 -14.96
CA ARG A 191 18.99 -17.20 -15.66
C ARG A 191 18.80 -17.06 -17.17
N GLU A 192 18.00 -17.93 -17.78
CA GLU A 192 17.64 -17.85 -19.22
C GLU A 192 16.96 -16.52 -19.61
N ARG A 193 16.44 -15.77 -18.64
CA ARG A 193 15.78 -14.47 -18.82
C ARG A 193 16.55 -13.29 -18.22
N GLY A 194 17.79 -13.52 -17.76
CA GLY A 194 18.61 -12.48 -17.14
C GLY A 194 18.03 -11.93 -15.83
N MET A 195 17.24 -12.72 -15.10
CA MET A 195 16.67 -12.33 -13.81
C MET A 195 17.58 -12.77 -12.66
N PHE A 196 17.64 -11.95 -11.61
CA PHE A 196 18.33 -12.26 -10.37
C PHE A 196 17.49 -13.20 -9.50
N THR A 197 18.16 -14.02 -8.70
CA THR A 197 17.55 -15.06 -7.87
C THR A 197 18.03 -14.99 -6.44
N TYR A 198 17.09 -15.05 -5.51
CA TYR A 198 17.38 -14.98 -4.08
C TYR A 198 16.73 -16.16 -3.36
N GLY A 199 17.56 -17.05 -2.82
CA GLY A 199 17.10 -18.17 -1.99
C GLY A 199 16.66 -17.68 -0.60
N VAL A 200 15.64 -18.31 -0.02
CA VAL A 200 15.22 -18.01 1.37
C VAL A 200 15.33 -19.24 2.24
N ILE A 201 16.19 -19.14 3.26
CA ILE A 201 16.35 -20.13 4.31
C ILE A 201 15.48 -19.67 5.48
N ASP A 202 14.37 -20.37 5.69
CA ASP A 202 13.50 -20.18 6.83
C ASP A 202 14.06 -20.96 8.01
N LEU A 203 14.56 -20.25 9.02
CA LEU A 203 15.13 -20.87 10.23
C LEU A 203 14.06 -21.46 11.12
N ARG A 204 12.80 -21.04 10.95
CA ARG A 204 11.63 -21.55 11.69
C ARG A 204 11.78 -21.55 13.21
N VAL A 205 12.62 -20.67 13.78
CA VAL A 205 12.80 -20.59 15.24
C VAL A 205 11.47 -20.22 15.91
N ASN A 206 10.58 -19.55 15.17
CA ASN A 206 9.22 -19.23 15.57
C ASN A 206 8.21 -20.39 15.47
N ALA A 207 8.58 -21.54 14.90
CA ALA A 207 7.69 -22.66 14.72
C ALA A 207 7.75 -23.62 15.92
N LYS A 208 6.61 -24.23 16.26
CA LYS A 208 6.50 -25.20 17.36
C LYS A 208 7.42 -26.43 17.19
N ASP A 209 7.65 -26.83 15.95
CA ASP A 209 8.51 -27.93 15.51
C ASP A 209 9.82 -27.43 14.89
N GLY A 210 10.16 -26.16 15.09
CA GLY A 210 11.40 -25.55 14.63
C GLY A 210 12.63 -26.05 15.39
N ASN A 211 13.80 -25.85 14.79
CA ASN A 211 15.06 -26.14 15.46
C ASN A 211 15.35 -25.03 16.49
N ASP A 212 15.63 -25.43 17.73
CA ASP A 212 15.97 -24.49 18.81
C ASP A 212 17.47 -24.14 18.76
N PRO A 213 17.85 -22.90 18.36
CA PRO A 213 19.26 -22.50 18.26
C PRO A 213 19.99 -22.49 19.60
N SER A 214 19.27 -22.52 20.72
CA SER A 214 19.87 -22.62 22.06
C SER A 214 20.35 -24.03 22.42
N THR A 215 20.07 -25.02 21.57
CA THR A 215 20.56 -26.40 21.70
C THR A 215 21.62 -26.70 20.64
N ALA A 216 22.62 -27.53 20.99
CA ALA A 216 23.66 -27.92 20.04
C ALA A 216 23.09 -28.60 18.78
N ASP A 217 22.12 -29.50 18.95
CA ASP A 217 21.48 -30.23 17.85
C ASP A 217 20.66 -29.29 16.96
N GLY A 218 19.89 -28.36 17.55
CA GLY A 218 19.11 -27.38 16.80
C GLY A 218 20.01 -26.44 16.00
N ALA A 219 21.05 -25.88 16.63
CA ALA A 219 22.02 -25.03 15.94
C ALA A 219 22.76 -25.79 14.80
N ALA A 220 23.14 -27.05 15.04
CA ALA A 220 23.77 -27.87 14.01
C ALA A 220 22.83 -28.17 12.83
N MET A 221 21.55 -28.42 13.09
CA MET A 221 20.56 -28.65 12.05
C MET A 221 20.31 -27.38 11.21
N LEU A 222 20.21 -26.21 11.83
CA LEU A 222 20.11 -24.92 11.12
C LEU A 222 21.31 -24.69 10.18
N ARG A 223 22.53 -24.92 10.67
CA ARG A 223 23.76 -24.82 9.86
C ARG A 223 23.75 -25.83 8.70
N LYS A 224 23.32 -27.06 8.96
CA LYS A 224 23.24 -28.12 7.95
C LYS A 224 22.26 -27.78 6.82
N MET A 225 21.08 -27.24 7.17
CA MET A 225 20.09 -26.79 6.16
C MET A 225 20.68 -25.70 5.26
N ALA A 226 21.36 -24.71 5.84
CA ALA A 226 22.01 -23.66 5.07
C ALA A 226 23.14 -24.18 4.18
N ALA A 227 24.00 -25.05 4.71
CA ALA A 227 25.11 -25.65 3.96
C ALA A 227 24.61 -26.42 2.73
N GLU A 228 23.63 -27.30 2.90
CA GLU A 228 23.11 -28.11 1.80
C GLU A 228 22.40 -27.26 0.75
N ALA A 229 21.59 -26.28 1.17
CA ALA A 229 20.91 -25.39 0.23
C ALA A 229 21.90 -24.52 -0.56
N ALA A 230 22.86 -23.88 0.12
CA ALA A 230 23.85 -23.00 -0.50
C ALA A 230 24.81 -23.73 -1.44
N ALA A 231 25.26 -24.94 -1.08
CA ALA A 231 26.12 -25.75 -1.94
C ALA A 231 25.41 -26.21 -3.22
N ARG A 232 24.07 -26.28 -3.20
CA ARG A 232 23.27 -26.85 -4.28
C ARG A 232 22.77 -25.82 -5.29
N TYR A 233 22.55 -24.59 -4.87
CA TYR A 233 21.98 -23.54 -5.71
C TYR A 233 22.87 -22.31 -5.78
N SER A 234 23.33 -21.99 -6.99
CA SER A 234 24.04 -20.76 -7.33
C SER A 234 23.08 -19.58 -7.55
N PHE A 235 22.24 -19.33 -6.55
CA PHE A 235 21.46 -18.10 -6.48
C PHE A 235 22.40 -16.89 -6.36
N ASP A 236 21.91 -15.72 -6.74
CA ASP A 236 22.67 -14.47 -6.64
C ASP A 236 22.78 -13.97 -5.19
N GLY A 237 21.78 -14.31 -4.38
CA GLY A 237 21.78 -14.04 -2.96
C GLY A 237 20.97 -15.03 -2.14
N TRP A 238 21.15 -14.94 -0.83
CA TRP A 238 20.44 -15.72 0.18
C TRP A 238 19.86 -14.81 1.25
N MET A 239 18.68 -15.15 1.76
CA MET A 239 18.05 -14.44 2.86
C MET A 239 17.76 -15.38 4.03
N LEU A 240 18.06 -14.92 5.24
CA LEU A 240 17.70 -15.60 6.48
C LEU A 240 16.36 -15.06 6.97
N GLU A 241 15.37 -15.93 7.13
CA GLU A 241 14.04 -15.60 7.62
C GLU A 241 13.76 -16.27 8.98
N ASN A 242 12.91 -15.63 9.79
CA ASN A 242 12.39 -16.15 11.06
C ASN A 242 13.49 -16.60 12.05
N PRO A 243 14.50 -15.77 12.33
CA PRO A 243 15.57 -16.13 13.26
C PRO A 243 15.13 -16.10 14.73
N GLY A 244 14.04 -15.40 15.08
CA GLY A 244 13.55 -15.26 16.45
C GLY A 244 12.43 -16.24 16.82
N TYR A 245 12.18 -16.40 18.11
CA TYR A 245 11.08 -17.22 18.65
C TYR A 245 9.70 -16.56 18.40
N ALA A 246 8.63 -17.35 18.40
CA ALA A 246 7.27 -16.79 18.38
C ALA A 246 6.91 -16.23 19.76
N ALA A 247 6.06 -15.19 19.80
CA ALA A 247 5.64 -14.55 21.03
C ALA A 247 5.19 -15.56 22.11
N GLY A 248 5.75 -15.41 23.31
CA GLY A 248 5.50 -16.30 24.45
C GLY A 248 6.24 -17.65 24.41
N ASN A 249 7.12 -17.88 23.43
CA ASN A 249 8.01 -19.04 23.38
C ASN A 249 9.47 -18.61 23.66
N GLY A 250 10.35 -19.59 23.84
CA GLY A 250 11.77 -19.37 24.08
C GLY A 250 12.55 -20.67 23.90
N GLY A 251 13.84 -20.62 24.21
CA GLY A 251 14.75 -21.76 24.07
C GLY A 251 14.83 -22.67 25.31
N SER A 252 15.85 -23.53 25.32
CA SER A 252 16.11 -24.50 26.37
C SER A 252 16.67 -23.86 27.64
N PHE A 253 15.80 -23.68 28.64
CA PHE A 253 16.23 -23.28 29.99
C PHE A 253 17.21 -24.29 30.62
N SER A 254 17.06 -25.57 30.29
CA SER A 254 17.99 -26.60 30.76
C SER A 254 19.39 -26.40 30.20
N GLU A 255 19.52 -25.94 28.95
CA GLU A 255 20.81 -25.69 28.32
C GLU A 255 21.45 -24.41 28.84
N TYR A 256 20.64 -23.38 29.07
CA TYR A 256 21.07 -22.17 29.80
C TYR A 256 21.71 -22.50 31.15
N MET A 257 21.06 -23.33 31.96
CA MET A 257 21.56 -23.70 33.29
C MET A 257 22.87 -24.50 33.25
N LYS A 258 23.15 -25.19 32.14
CA LYS A 258 24.39 -25.96 31.96
C LYS A 258 25.55 -25.13 31.43
N THR A 259 25.28 -24.26 30.46
CA THR A 259 26.32 -23.63 29.64
C THR A 259 26.69 -22.23 30.13
N MET A 260 25.70 -21.42 30.51
CA MET A 260 25.91 -20.02 30.87
C MET A 260 25.02 -19.58 32.05
N PRO A 261 25.00 -20.31 33.20
CA PRO A 261 24.21 -19.87 34.34
C PRO A 261 24.74 -18.52 34.87
N GLY A 262 23.86 -17.51 34.95
CA GLY A 262 24.18 -16.21 35.56
C GLY A 262 24.21 -15.02 34.60
N ILE A 263 24.20 -15.24 33.28
CA ILE A 263 24.12 -14.14 32.30
C ILE A 263 22.69 -13.59 32.09
N GLY A 264 21.68 -14.30 32.63
CA GLY A 264 20.26 -14.04 32.42
C GLY A 264 19.73 -14.82 31.21
N PHE A 265 18.54 -15.42 31.36
CA PHE A 265 17.98 -16.31 30.35
C PHE A 265 17.70 -15.60 29.02
N ASP A 266 17.13 -14.39 29.05
CA ASP A 266 16.86 -13.61 27.83
C ASP A 266 18.14 -13.28 27.06
N ARG A 267 19.24 -13.00 27.78
CA ARG A 267 20.54 -12.74 27.15
C ARG A 267 21.10 -14.01 26.51
N PHE A 268 20.98 -15.15 27.20
CA PHE A 268 21.35 -16.44 26.63
C PHE A 268 20.60 -16.72 25.32
N LEU A 269 19.28 -16.51 25.28
CA LEU A 269 18.48 -16.70 24.06
C LEU A 269 18.96 -15.79 22.92
N ARG A 270 19.21 -14.49 23.20
CA ARG A 270 19.74 -13.54 22.21
C ARG A 270 21.10 -13.95 21.66
N GLU A 271 22.01 -14.38 22.53
CA GLU A 271 23.35 -14.85 22.13
C GLU A 271 23.26 -16.14 21.31
N SER A 272 22.41 -17.10 21.69
CA SER A 272 22.19 -18.34 20.92
C SER A 272 21.68 -18.07 19.50
N ILE A 273 20.69 -17.18 19.35
CA ILE A 273 20.18 -16.80 18.03
C ILE A 273 21.27 -16.10 17.20
N THR A 274 22.00 -15.17 17.82
CA THR A 274 23.07 -14.40 17.13
C THR A 274 24.19 -15.31 16.64
N VAL A 275 24.62 -16.27 17.46
CA VAL A 275 25.63 -17.27 17.06
C VAL A 275 25.10 -18.13 15.91
N ALA A 276 23.87 -18.64 16.01
CA ALA A 276 23.29 -19.45 14.94
C ALA A 276 23.19 -18.67 13.60
N ALA A 277 22.76 -17.40 13.64
CA ALA A 277 22.71 -16.56 12.45
C ALA A 277 24.10 -16.32 11.86
N THR A 278 25.10 -16.00 12.70
CA THR A 278 26.49 -15.77 12.27
C THR A 278 27.08 -17.01 11.62
N ASP A 279 26.93 -18.18 12.24
CA ASP A 279 27.42 -19.45 11.72
C ASP A 279 26.82 -19.80 10.36
N ILE A 280 25.53 -19.52 10.18
CA ILE A 280 24.82 -19.75 8.91
C ILE A 280 25.35 -18.83 7.81
N ILE A 281 25.56 -17.55 8.11
CA ILE A 281 26.10 -16.58 7.16
C ILE A 281 27.51 -17.00 6.74
N GLN A 282 28.37 -17.34 7.71
CA GLN A 282 29.71 -17.86 7.43
C GLN A 282 29.67 -19.13 6.58
N THR A 283 28.73 -20.04 6.88
CA THR A 283 28.53 -21.27 6.10
C THR A 283 28.20 -20.95 4.64
N ILE A 284 27.30 -20.00 4.38
CA ILE A 284 26.95 -19.57 3.02
C ILE A 284 28.15 -18.91 2.32
N LYS A 285 28.85 -17.99 3.01
CA LYS A 285 30.02 -17.29 2.45
C LYS A 285 31.20 -18.22 2.19
N ASN A 286 31.36 -19.29 2.96
CA ASN A 286 32.37 -20.32 2.72
C ASN A 286 32.11 -21.14 1.45
N VAL A 287 30.85 -21.24 0.99
CA VAL A 287 30.53 -21.82 -0.31
C VAL A 287 31.00 -20.89 -1.42
N ASN A 288 30.69 -19.60 -1.31
CA ASN A 288 31.16 -18.56 -2.22
C ASN A 288 31.03 -17.17 -1.57
N ILE A 289 32.17 -16.48 -1.40
CA ILE A 289 32.23 -15.17 -0.74
C ILE A 289 31.43 -14.08 -1.47
N ASN A 290 31.22 -14.24 -2.77
CA ASN A 290 30.47 -13.32 -3.64
C ASN A 290 28.95 -13.48 -3.55
N LEU A 291 28.43 -14.42 -2.76
CA LEU A 291 26.98 -14.53 -2.54
C LEU A 291 26.49 -13.37 -1.67
N TYR A 292 25.43 -12.69 -2.12
CA TYR A 292 24.85 -11.57 -1.39
C TYR A 292 23.91 -12.10 -0.28
N VAL A 293 24.24 -11.89 0.98
CA VAL A 293 23.53 -12.48 2.13
C VAL A 293 22.76 -11.40 2.87
N GLY A 294 21.44 -11.56 2.97
CA GLY A 294 20.54 -10.56 3.54
C GLY A 294 19.74 -11.05 4.74
N LEU A 295 19.36 -10.10 5.59
CA LEU A 295 18.39 -10.32 6.65
C LEU A 295 16.98 -10.09 6.12
N LEU A 296 16.10 -11.09 6.20
CA LEU A 296 14.66 -10.88 6.00
C LEU A 296 14.01 -10.54 7.35
N ALA A 297 14.07 -9.25 7.69
CA ALA A 297 13.68 -8.73 9.00
C ALA A 297 12.15 -8.67 9.18
N GLU A 298 11.70 -8.80 10.42
CA GLU A 298 10.34 -8.43 10.80
C GLU A 298 10.13 -6.91 10.69
N GLY A 299 8.87 -6.50 10.51
CA GLY A 299 8.54 -5.08 10.39
C GLY A 299 8.93 -4.25 11.61
N VAL A 300 8.87 -4.82 12.82
CA VAL A 300 9.17 -4.13 14.07
C VAL A 300 10.28 -4.85 14.83
N TRP A 301 11.43 -4.18 15.00
CA TRP A 301 12.49 -4.65 15.90
C TRP A 301 12.06 -4.51 17.37
N ALA A 302 11.65 -3.30 17.75
CA ALA A 302 11.04 -3.00 19.03
C ALA A 302 10.13 -1.76 18.92
N HIS A 303 9.20 -1.64 19.86
CA HIS A 303 8.40 -0.45 20.13
C HIS A 303 9.22 0.55 20.95
N ALA A 304 9.05 1.83 20.70
CA ALA A 304 9.69 2.91 21.46
C ALA A 304 9.36 2.88 22.97
N THR A 305 8.24 2.24 23.35
CA THR A 305 7.82 2.05 24.74
C THR A 305 8.52 0.89 25.44
N SER A 306 8.95 -0.12 24.67
CA SER A 306 9.69 -1.28 25.16
C SER A 306 11.18 -0.97 25.17
N GLU A 307 11.69 -0.37 24.08
CA GLU A 307 13.08 0.04 23.92
C GLU A 307 13.18 1.47 23.37
N PRO A 308 13.95 2.39 23.99
CA PRO A 308 14.00 3.79 23.58
C PRO A 308 14.45 4.05 22.12
N LYS A 309 15.23 3.13 21.54
CA LYS A 309 15.67 3.19 20.13
C LYS A 309 14.63 2.60 19.17
N GLY A 310 13.53 2.09 19.68
CA GLY A 310 12.48 1.42 18.93
C GLY A 310 11.68 2.36 18.04
N SER A 311 10.91 1.75 17.14
CA SER A 311 9.99 2.45 16.25
C SER A 311 8.76 2.96 17.01
N LYS A 312 8.10 4.01 16.53
CA LYS A 312 6.85 4.56 17.12
C LYS A 312 5.62 3.67 16.85
N THR A 313 5.78 2.37 17.01
CA THR A 313 4.77 1.33 16.80
C THR A 313 4.26 0.80 18.14
N SER A 314 3.23 -0.05 18.10
CA SER A 314 2.66 -0.68 19.28
C SER A 314 1.90 -1.96 18.94
N ALA A 315 1.69 -2.84 19.93
CA ALA A 315 0.77 -3.98 19.87
C ALA A 315 0.95 -4.94 18.68
N VAL A 316 2.17 -5.04 18.15
CA VAL A 316 2.57 -6.03 17.15
C VAL A 316 3.84 -6.72 17.62
N TYR A 317 4.15 -7.89 17.05
CA TYR A 317 5.33 -8.66 17.39
C TYR A 317 6.62 -7.82 17.29
N GLU A 318 7.44 -7.88 18.33
CA GLU A 318 8.75 -7.23 18.40
C GLU A 318 9.87 -8.29 18.24
N SER A 319 10.73 -8.16 17.22
CA SER A 319 11.80 -9.14 17.02
C SER A 319 12.74 -9.26 18.22
N LEU A 320 12.96 -8.16 18.95
CA LEU A 320 13.85 -8.13 20.11
C LEU A 320 13.21 -8.74 21.36
N THR A 321 12.03 -8.26 21.77
CA THR A 321 11.43 -8.61 23.08
C THR A 321 10.60 -9.88 23.02
N ASP A 322 9.86 -10.12 21.93
CA ASP A 322 9.12 -11.38 21.73
C ASP A 322 10.01 -12.47 21.13
N GLY A 323 10.88 -12.07 20.19
CA GLY A 323 11.69 -12.99 19.39
C GLY A 323 13.07 -13.29 19.91
N TYR A 324 13.62 -12.48 20.81
CA TYR A 324 15.02 -12.53 21.24
C TYR A 324 16.02 -12.40 20.06
N ALA A 325 15.60 -11.83 18.93
CA ALA A 325 16.45 -11.57 17.77
C ALA A 325 16.78 -10.08 17.69
N ASP A 326 18.00 -9.72 18.10
CA ASP A 326 18.49 -8.33 18.05
C ASP A 326 18.99 -7.96 16.65
N THR A 327 18.04 -7.92 15.71
CA THR A 327 18.29 -7.60 14.30
C THR A 327 18.90 -6.22 14.09
N ARG A 328 18.62 -5.26 14.98
CA ARG A 328 19.27 -3.95 14.95
C ARG A 328 20.77 -4.06 15.18
N GLU A 329 21.19 -4.81 16.20
CA GLU A 329 22.60 -5.01 16.49
C GLU A 329 23.33 -5.71 15.34
N TRP A 330 22.70 -6.69 14.69
CA TRP A 330 23.28 -7.37 13.53
C TRP A 330 23.53 -6.42 12.35
N VAL A 331 22.63 -5.45 12.12
CA VAL A 331 22.83 -4.42 11.09
C VAL A 331 23.95 -3.47 11.50
N VAL A 332 24.01 -3.04 12.75
CA VAL A 332 25.08 -2.18 13.27
C VAL A 332 26.46 -2.84 13.16
N GLN A 333 26.53 -4.15 13.36
CA GLN A 333 27.76 -4.94 13.24
C GLN A 333 28.13 -5.28 11.78
N GLY A 334 27.29 -4.93 10.80
CA GLY A 334 27.52 -5.27 9.39
C GLY A 334 27.45 -6.78 9.12
N LEU A 335 26.67 -7.52 9.90
CA LEU A 335 26.59 -8.99 9.79
C LEU A 335 25.95 -9.45 8.46
N PHE A 336 25.10 -8.61 7.86
CA PHE A 336 24.42 -8.87 6.59
C PHE A 336 24.81 -7.84 5.54
N ASP A 337 24.91 -8.28 4.28
CA ASP A 337 25.22 -7.40 3.16
C ASP A 337 24.03 -6.49 2.79
N PHE A 338 22.80 -6.89 3.15
CA PHE A 338 21.59 -6.08 2.98
C PHE A 338 20.48 -6.45 3.95
N VAL A 339 19.46 -5.58 4.03
CA VAL A 339 18.23 -5.83 4.79
C VAL A 339 17.03 -5.79 3.87
N MET A 340 16.17 -6.79 3.96
CA MET A 340 14.82 -6.77 3.41
C MET A 340 13.80 -6.79 4.55
N VAL A 341 12.95 -5.77 4.64
CA VAL A 341 11.97 -5.66 5.73
C VAL A 341 10.62 -6.21 5.29
N LYS A 342 10.04 -7.13 6.07
CA LYS A 342 8.65 -7.57 5.95
C LYS A 342 7.69 -6.49 6.46
N ASN A 343 7.52 -5.42 5.70
CA ASN A 343 6.58 -4.35 6.03
C ASN A 343 5.18 -4.66 5.48
N LEU A 344 4.52 -5.63 6.12
CA LEU A 344 3.24 -6.21 5.67
C LEU A 344 2.01 -5.43 6.18
N TYR A 345 2.20 -4.16 6.56
CA TYR A 345 1.17 -3.29 7.12
C TYR A 345 0.65 -2.30 6.07
N SER A 346 -0.62 -1.89 6.21
CA SER A 346 -1.19 -0.83 5.38
C SER A 346 -0.62 0.55 5.78
N THR A 347 -0.74 1.53 4.88
CA THR A 347 -0.34 2.93 5.11
C THR A 347 -1.18 3.61 6.19
N THR A 348 -2.34 3.03 6.52
CA THR A 348 -3.28 3.52 7.52
C THR A 348 -3.39 2.60 8.74
N ASN A 349 -2.54 1.58 8.84
CA ASN A 349 -2.47 0.73 10.03
C ASN A 349 -2.14 1.59 11.25
N THR A 350 -2.89 1.45 12.34
CA THR A 350 -2.73 2.31 13.53
C THR A 350 -1.65 1.81 14.49
N ALA A 351 -1.31 0.53 14.44
CA ALA A 351 -0.37 -0.13 15.34
C ALA A 351 1.08 -0.05 14.80
N ALA A 352 1.23 -0.28 13.50
CA ALA A 352 2.49 -0.16 12.77
C ALA A 352 2.21 0.41 11.36
N PRO A 353 1.98 1.73 11.22
CA PRO A 353 1.78 2.35 9.91
C PRO A 353 2.98 2.09 9.00
N PHE A 354 2.73 1.67 7.75
CA PHE A 354 3.79 1.35 6.78
C PHE A 354 4.91 2.40 6.73
N GLY A 355 4.55 3.68 6.68
CA GLY A 355 5.51 4.78 6.61
C GLY A 355 6.41 4.91 7.84
N GLN A 356 5.91 4.63 9.04
CA GLN A 356 6.72 4.70 10.27
C GLN A 356 7.72 3.55 10.36
N VAL A 357 7.30 2.35 9.92
CA VAL A 357 8.19 1.19 9.82
C VAL A 357 9.29 1.47 8.79
N LEU A 358 8.91 1.98 7.61
CA LEU A 358 9.85 2.35 6.55
C LEU A 358 10.87 3.39 7.01
N GLU A 359 10.41 4.46 7.66
CA GLU A 359 11.26 5.54 8.15
C GLU A 359 12.28 5.05 9.19
N TRP A 360 11.85 4.18 10.12
CA TRP A 360 12.74 3.63 11.15
C TRP A 360 13.85 2.76 10.55
N TRP A 361 13.49 1.84 9.65
CA TRP A 361 14.47 0.99 8.98
C TRP A 361 15.39 1.75 8.03
N SER A 362 14.87 2.77 7.33
CA SER A 362 15.68 3.68 6.52
C SER A 362 16.74 4.39 7.36
N GLY A 363 16.36 4.92 8.53
CA GLY A 363 17.31 5.55 9.45
C GLY A 363 18.43 4.60 9.88
N LEU A 364 18.08 3.38 10.32
CA LEU A 364 19.06 2.37 10.71
C LEU A 364 19.99 1.99 9.55
N CYS A 365 19.43 1.74 8.36
CA CYS A 365 20.20 1.37 7.17
C CYS A 365 21.12 2.50 6.71
N LYS A 366 20.66 3.75 6.80
CA LYS A 366 21.46 4.94 6.47
C LYS A 366 22.68 5.08 7.37
N GLU A 367 22.47 4.95 8.68
CA GLU A 367 23.54 5.07 9.70
C GLU A 367 24.64 4.03 9.50
N ASN A 368 24.31 2.87 8.93
CA ASN A 368 25.22 1.73 8.77
C ASN A 368 25.56 1.42 7.30
N ASN A 369 25.22 2.33 6.37
CA ASN A 369 25.46 2.18 4.93
C ASN A 369 24.97 0.83 4.35
N THR A 370 23.84 0.35 4.83
CA THR A 370 23.27 -0.96 4.46
C THR A 370 22.16 -0.77 3.42
N PRO A 371 22.19 -1.48 2.27
CA PRO A 371 21.10 -1.49 1.30
C PRO A 371 19.76 -1.94 1.90
N LEU A 372 18.69 -1.15 1.70
CA LEU A 372 17.35 -1.44 2.20
C LEU A 372 16.40 -1.89 1.08
N TYR A 373 15.75 -3.03 1.26
CA TYR A 373 14.67 -3.52 0.43
C TYR A 373 13.38 -3.69 1.25
N ILE A 374 12.22 -3.60 0.60
CA ILE A 374 10.92 -3.78 1.27
C ILE A 374 10.14 -4.93 0.64
N SER A 375 9.70 -5.88 1.47
CA SER A 375 8.75 -6.92 1.10
C SER A 375 7.33 -6.48 1.43
N HIS A 376 6.47 -6.46 0.43
CA HIS A 376 5.09 -6.00 0.47
C HIS A 376 4.10 -7.17 0.38
N ASP A 377 2.97 -7.05 1.08
CA ASP A 377 1.92 -8.06 1.03
C ASP A 377 0.86 -7.75 -0.05
N SER A 378 1.05 -8.29 -1.27
CA SER A 378 0.05 -8.11 -2.34
C SER A 378 -1.20 -8.98 -2.13
N SER A 379 -1.15 -10.02 -1.30
CA SER A 379 -2.29 -10.91 -1.02
C SER A 379 -3.40 -10.23 -0.21
N LYS A 380 -3.09 -9.16 0.52
CA LYS A 380 -4.05 -8.41 1.32
C LYS A 380 -4.84 -7.38 0.51
N VAL A 381 -4.34 -6.97 -0.65
CA VAL A 381 -4.90 -5.88 -1.45
C VAL A 381 -6.30 -6.23 -1.95
N CYS A 382 -7.19 -5.25 -1.94
CA CYS A 382 -8.64 -5.44 -2.16
C CYS A 382 -9.29 -6.41 -1.14
N GLY A 383 -8.61 -6.69 -0.03
CA GLY A 383 -9.10 -7.52 1.06
C GLY A 383 -9.95 -6.75 2.08
N THR A 384 -10.33 -7.45 3.14
CA THR A 384 -11.19 -6.91 4.21
C THR A 384 -10.41 -6.32 5.39
N GLU A 385 -9.09 -6.53 5.45
CA GLU A 385 -8.21 -5.93 6.46
C GLU A 385 -8.23 -4.40 6.34
N ALA A 386 -8.27 -3.70 7.48
CA ALA A 386 -8.34 -2.25 7.51
C ALA A 386 -7.13 -1.63 6.77
N GLY A 387 -7.43 -0.71 5.85
CA GLY A 387 -6.42 -0.04 5.01
C GLY A 387 -5.99 -0.82 3.77
N TRP A 388 -6.49 -2.04 3.54
CA TRP A 388 -6.14 -2.86 2.38
C TRP A 388 -7.24 -2.98 1.31
N GLY A 389 -8.44 -2.45 1.57
CA GLY A 389 -9.58 -2.57 0.64
C GLY A 389 -9.44 -1.80 -0.68
N SER A 390 -8.44 -0.92 -0.82
CA SER A 390 -8.23 -0.12 -2.02
C SER A 390 -7.16 -0.74 -2.93
N PRO A 391 -7.36 -0.78 -4.26
CA PRO A 391 -6.38 -1.34 -5.20
C PRO A 391 -5.12 -0.47 -5.36
N ASP A 392 -5.11 0.76 -4.85
CA ASP A 392 -3.97 1.68 -4.90
C ASP A 392 -2.96 1.47 -3.76
N GLN A 393 -3.20 0.53 -2.84
CA GLN A 393 -2.43 0.41 -1.61
C GLN A 393 -0.94 0.10 -1.85
N LEU A 394 -0.62 -0.81 -2.79
CA LEU A 394 0.77 -1.11 -3.15
C LEU A 394 1.44 0.06 -3.88
N SER A 395 0.70 0.76 -4.75
CA SER A 395 1.21 1.95 -5.44
C SER A 395 1.59 3.04 -4.44
N GLN A 396 0.76 3.28 -3.42
CA GLN A 396 1.04 4.25 -2.36
C GLN A 396 2.27 3.85 -1.53
N GLN A 397 2.45 2.56 -1.23
CA GLN A 397 3.64 2.07 -0.54
C GLN A 397 4.92 2.28 -1.37
N ILE A 398 4.86 2.05 -2.68
CA ILE A 398 6.01 2.29 -3.57
C ILE A 398 6.35 3.76 -3.73
N ILE A 399 5.34 4.63 -3.82
CA ILE A 399 5.57 6.07 -3.80
C ILE A 399 6.25 6.50 -2.50
N ALA A 400 5.86 5.92 -1.36
CA ALA A 400 6.54 6.17 -0.09
C ALA A 400 8.00 5.69 -0.11
N CYS A 401 8.28 4.49 -0.63
CA CYS A 401 9.65 3.97 -0.75
C CYS A 401 10.54 4.82 -1.66
N LYS A 402 10.01 5.35 -2.78
CA LYS A 402 10.76 6.21 -3.71
C LYS A 402 11.30 7.49 -3.07
N ASN A 403 10.71 7.93 -1.97
CA ASN A 403 11.17 9.11 -1.23
C ASN A 403 12.30 8.79 -0.23
N ILE A 404 12.75 7.53 -0.17
CA ILE A 404 13.81 7.06 0.72
C ILE A 404 15.10 6.80 -0.08
N PRO A 405 16.21 7.52 0.16
CA PRO A 405 17.46 7.34 -0.57
C PRO A 405 18.10 5.95 -0.41
N GLU A 406 17.95 5.34 0.77
CA GLU A 406 18.54 4.02 1.08
C GLU A 406 17.77 2.87 0.45
N TRP A 407 16.56 3.12 -0.07
CA TRP A 407 15.71 2.12 -0.69
C TRP A 407 16.26 1.71 -2.06
N GLN A 408 16.65 0.44 -2.16
CA GLN A 408 17.22 -0.17 -3.37
C GLN A 408 16.22 -1.06 -4.10
N GLY A 409 14.96 -1.12 -3.66
CA GLY A 409 13.90 -1.85 -4.36
C GLY A 409 12.95 -2.63 -3.46
N SER A 410 12.04 -3.35 -4.10
CA SER A 410 10.89 -3.95 -3.42
C SER A 410 10.48 -5.27 -4.02
N VAL A 411 9.85 -6.10 -3.19
CA VAL A 411 9.36 -7.44 -3.54
C VAL A 411 7.90 -7.62 -3.11
N PHE A 412 7.09 -8.39 -3.84
CA PHE A 412 5.65 -8.56 -3.59
C PHE A 412 5.26 -10.02 -3.37
N THR A 413 4.55 -10.30 -2.27
CA THR A 413 3.98 -11.63 -1.95
C THR A 413 2.51 -11.73 -2.35
N SER A 414 2.11 -12.57 -3.31
CA SER A 414 2.89 -13.48 -4.16
C SER A 414 2.56 -13.28 -5.64
N PHE A 415 3.17 -14.07 -6.53
CA PHE A 415 2.82 -14.05 -7.96
C PHE A 415 1.33 -14.28 -8.19
N THR A 416 0.71 -15.26 -7.52
CA THR A 416 -0.72 -15.55 -7.61
C THR A 416 -1.57 -14.34 -7.22
N ALA A 417 -1.21 -13.64 -6.14
CA ALA A 417 -1.92 -12.43 -5.71
C ALA A 417 -1.83 -11.30 -6.76
N LEU A 418 -0.64 -11.08 -7.34
CA LEU A 418 -0.46 -10.10 -8.41
C LEU A 418 -1.23 -10.48 -9.68
N LYS A 419 -1.36 -11.78 -9.99
CA LYS A 419 -2.07 -12.27 -11.17
C LYS A 419 -3.59 -12.12 -11.08
N GLN A 420 -4.17 -12.21 -9.88
CA GLN A 420 -5.62 -12.12 -9.70
C GLN A 420 -6.19 -10.74 -10.11
N ASP A 421 -5.45 -9.66 -9.81
CA ASP A 421 -5.65 -8.26 -10.22
C ASP A 421 -7.10 -7.81 -10.54
N SER A 422 -8.07 -8.11 -9.68
CA SER A 422 -9.49 -7.91 -10.02
C SER A 422 -9.90 -6.45 -10.18
N LEU A 423 -9.15 -5.52 -9.57
CA LEU A 423 -9.44 -4.08 -9.56
C LEU A 423 -8.30 -3.22 -10.15
N GLY A 424 -7.30 -3.82 -10.78
CA GLY A 424 -6.20 -3.10 -11.45
C GLY A 424 -5.07 -2.64 -10.52
N SER A 425 -4.94 -3.23 -9.33
CA SER A 425 -3.83 -2.98 -8.40
C SER A 425 -2.46 -3.31 -8.98
N THR A 426 -2.32 -4.41 -9.72
CA THR A 426 -1.02 -4.83 -10.28
C THR A 426 -0.61 -3.91 -11.42
N GLY A 427 -1.57 -3.55 -12.30
CA GLY A 427 -1.32 -2.54 -13.33
C GLY A 427 -0.91 -1.18 -12.75
N ALA A 428 -1.58 -0.71 -11.70
CA ALA A 428 -1.22 0.54 -11.02
C ALA A 428 0.14 0.45 -10.31
N LEU A 429 0.48 -0.70 -9.72
CA LEU A 429 1.78 -0.95 -9.12
C LEU A 429 2.91 -0.87 -10.15
N ILE A 430 2.77 -1.53 -11.29
CA ILE A 430 3.79 -1.54 -12.35
C ILE A 430 4.05 -0.12 -12.86
N LYS A 431 2.99 0.67 -13.08
CA LYS A 431 3.09 2.09 -13.44
C LYS A 431 3.74 2.92 -12.33
N ALA A 432 3.42 2.63 -11.06
CA ALA A 432 4.02 3.30 -9.91
C ALA A 432 5.54 3.11 -9.92
N PHE A 433 6.04 1.88 -10.13
CA PHE A 433 7.48 1.64 -10.28
C PHE A 433 8.08 2.39 -11.46
N GLY A 434 7.47 2.25 -12.64
CA GLY A 434 7.97 2.85 -13.87
C GLY A 434 7.91 4.38 -13.92
N GLY A 435 7.27 5.04 -12.95
CA GLY A 435 7.09 6.50 -12.95
C GLY A 435 6.04 6.99 -13.95
N GLU A 436 5.15 6.09 -14.38
CA GLU A 436 4.08 6.37 -15.35
C GLU A 436 2.72 6.67 -14.68
N LEU A 437 2.64 6.46 -13.37
CA LEU A 437 1.43 6.69 -12.58
C LEU A 437 1.24 8.18 -12.31
N ASN A 438 0.02 8.68 -12.37
CA ASN A 438 -0.28 10.03 -11.90
C ASN A 438 -0.37 10.02 -10.36
N GLU A 439 0.79 10.16 -9.70
CA GLU A 439 0.93 10.06 -8.25
C GLU A 439 0.13 11.13 -7.50
N GLN A 440 -0.10 12.30 -8.09
CA GLN A 440 -0.88 13.39 -7.47
C GLN A 440 -2.32 12.98 -7.13
N TYR A 441 -2.91 12.09 -7.93
CA TYR A 441 -4.31 11.68 -7.77
C TYR A 441 -4.49 10.27 -7.22
N ILE A 442 -3.41 9.57 -6.87
CA ILE A 442 -3.49 8.17 -6.45
C ILE A 442 -4.39 7.95 -5.23
N SER A 443 -4.42 8.91 -4.30
CA SER A 443 -5.28 8.83 -3.10
C SER A 443 -6.68 9.44 -3.33
N ARG A 444 -7.00 9.90 -4.55
CA ARG A 444 -8.30 10.50 -4.86
C ARG A 444 -9.41 9.45 -4.75
N ARG A 445 -10.51 9.84 -4.11
CA ARG A 445 -11.72 9.03 -3.96
C ARG A 445 -12.75 9.40 -5.02
N LEU A 446 -13.70 8.49 -5.24
CA LEU A 446 -14.92 8.82 -5.99
C LEU A 446 -15.76 9.81 -5.18
N VAL A 447 -15.96 11.00 -5.73
CA VAL A 447 -16.75 12.09 -5.14
C VAL A 447 -17.75 12.59 -6.17
N PHE A 448 -18.98 12.87 -5.73
CA PHE A 448 -20.00 13.50 -6.55
C PHE A 448 -20.30 14.91 -6.03
N ASN A 449 -20.19 15.91 -6.89
CA ASN A 449 -20.39 17.32 -6.55
C ASN A 449 -21.80 17.79 -6.90
N THR A 450 -22.37 17.29 -7.99
CA THR A 450 -23.69 17.70 -8.47
C THR A 450 -24.39 16.51 -9.12
N PRO A 451 -25.63 16.18 -8.73
CA PRO A 451 -26.24 16.54 -7.46
C PRO A 451 -25.57 15.80 -6.30
N ALA A 452 -25.41 16.47 -5.14
CA ALA A 452 -24.78 15.86 -3.96
C ALA A 452 -25.62 14.72 -3.35
N LYS A 453 -26.95 14.81 -3.45
CA LYS A 453 -27.85 13.73 -3.01
C LYS A 453 -27.95 12.66 -4.09
N THR A 454 -27.76 11.41 -3.69
CA THR A 454 -27.89 10.25 -4.58
C THR A 454 -29.34 9.78 -4.73
N THR A 455 -30.23 10.11 -3.79
CA THR A 455 -31.66 9.79 -3.85
C THR A 455 -32.51 11.05 -3.75
N PHE A 456 -33.28 11.36 -4.79
CA PHE A 456 -34.15 12.54 -4.83
C PHE A 456 -35.23 12.43 -5.92
N THR A 457 -36.22 13.33 -5.83
CA THR A 457 -37.21 13.54 -6.89
C THR A 457 -36.83 14.80 -7.67
N THR A 458 -36.94 14.75 -8.99
CA THR A 458 -36.82 15.91 -9.88
C THR A 458 -38.05 16.01 -10.75
N TYR A 459 -38.32 17.24 -11.19
CA TYR A 459 -39.37 17.54 -12.14
C TYR A 459 -38.83 17.82 -13.55
N GLU A 460 -37.52 17.98 -13.67
CA GLU A 460 -36.82 18.12 -14.95
C GLU A 460 -36.50 16.72 -15.51
N SER A 461 -36.72 16.54 -16.81
CA SER A 461 -36.40 15.34 -17.59
C SER A 461 -34.91 15.22 -17.89
N LYS A 462 -34.13 16.27 -17.65
CA LYS A 462 -32.68 16.26 -17.80
C LYS A 462 -32.00 16.56 -16.49
N ILE A 463 -30.94 15.80 -16.22
CA ILE A 463 -30.02 16.07 -15.12
C ILE A 463 -28.60 15.93 -15.62
N ASN A 464 -27.69 16.51 -14.84
CA ASN A 464 -26.27 16.35 -15.06
C ASN A 464 -25.64 15.85 -13.74
N ILE A 465 -24.87 14.75 -13.82
CA ILE A 465 -24.11 14.21 -12.70
C ILE A 465 -22.63 14.52 -12.93
N ARG A 466 -22.00 15.23 -11.99
CA ARG A 466 -20.58 15.60 -12.00
C ARG A 466 -19.88 15.10 -10.76
N GLY A 467 -18.61 14.79 -10.94
CA GLY A 467 -17.77 14.37 -9.85
C GLY A 467 -16.31 14.27 -10.26
N SER A 468 -15.55 13.63 -9.38
CA SER A 468 -14.18 13.26 -9.63
C SER A 468 -13.88 11.85 -9.13
N ALA A 469 -12.96 11.18 -9.78
CA ALA A 469 -12.40 9.89 -9.41
C ALA A 469 -10.89 9.90 -9.65
N ASP A 470 -10.17 8.89 -9.16
CA ASP A 470 -8.75 8.74 -9.50
C ASP A 470 -8.60 8.35 -10.99
N PRO A 471 -7.93 9.16 -11.83
CA PRO A 471 -7.73 8.85 -13.25
C PRO A 471 -6.87 7.61 -13.50
N ASN A 472 -6.13 7.12 -12.51
CA ASN A 472 -5.32 5.90 -12.63
C ASN A 472 -6.18 4.63 -12.67
N PHE A 473 -7.43 4.68 -12.21
CA PHE A 473 -8.34 3.54 -12.13
C PHE A 473 -9.63 3.80 -12.92
N PRO A 474 -10.25 2.75 -13.49
CA PRO A 474 -11.48 2.92 -14.23
C PRO A 474 -12.61 3.44 -13.32
N LEU A 475 -13.40 4.37 -13.85
CA LEU A 475 -14.76 4.64 -13.39
C LEU A 475 -15.72 3.95 -14.35
N THR A 476 -16.68 3.21 -13.80
CA THR A 476 -17.77 2.62 -14.60
C THR A 476 -19.11 3.11 -14.11
N MET A 477 -20.10 3.12 -15.00
CA MET A 477 -21.50 3.37 -14.73
C MET A 477 -22.33 2.27 -15.40
N ASN A 478 -23.13 1.54 -14.61
CA ASN A 478 -23.88 0.37 -15.05
C ASN A 478 -23.01 -0.63 -15.83
N GLY A 479 -21.76 -0.82 -15.36
CA GLY A 479 -20.76 -1.70 -15.97
C GLY A 479 -20.03 -1.11 -17.19
N LYS A 480 -20.42 0.06 -17.69
CA LYS A 480 -19.78 0.71 -18.84
C LYS A 480 -18.77 1.76 -18.39
N LYS A 481 -17.61 1.83 -19.05
CA LYS A 481 -16.55 2.81 -18.73
C LYS A 481 -17.07 4.25 -18.87
N VAL A 482 -16.69 5.10 -17.92
CA VAL A 482 -16.88 6.55 -17.92
C VAL A 482 -15.52 7.19 -18.17
N SER A 483 -15.46 8.12 -19.13
CA SER A 483 -14.25 8.89 -19.39
C SER A 483 -14.00 9.90 -18.28
N LEU A 484 -12.75 9.96 -17.83
CA LEU A 484 -12.25 10.95 -16.89
C LEU A 484 -11.34 11.92 -17.64
N SER A 485 -11.30 13.19 -17.23
CA SER A 485 -10.22 14.09 -17.62
C SER A 485 -8.88 13.60 -17.07
N GLU A 486 -7.76 14.17 -17.52
CA GLU A 486 -6.44 13.93 -16.94
C GLU A 486 -6.40 14.18 -15.42
N HIS A 487 -7.13 15.20 -14.95
CA HIS A 487 -7.28 15.50 -13.52
C HIS A 487 -8.40 14.70 -12.82
N GLY A 488 -8.97 13.68 -13.45
CA GLY A 488 -9.96 12.80 -12.84
C GLY A 488 -11.39 13.34 -12.74
N PHE A 489 -11.78 14.40 -13.46
CA PHE A 489 -13.15 14.93 -13.44
C PHE A 489 -14.05 14.24 -14.47
N PHE A 490 -15.36 14.15 -14.17
CA PHE A 490 -16.39 13.72 -15.12
C PHE A 490 -17.66 14.58 -15.00
N SER A 491 -18.41 14.68 -16.09
CA SER A 491 -19.71 15.33 -16.19
C SER A 491 -20.57 14.57 -17.19
N LEU A 492 -21.70 14.04 -16.75
CA LEU A 492 -22.57 13.18 -17.54
C LEU A 492 -24.00 13.73 -17.56
N ASP A 493 -24.53 13.95 -18.75
CA ASP A 493 -25.93 14.33 -18.94
C ASP A 493 -26.83 13.11 -19.10
N PHE A 494 -27.98 13.12 -18.43
CA PHE A 494 -28.97 12.05 -18.47
C PHE A 494 -30.33 12.59 -18.85
N ASN A 495 -31.01 11.86 -19.73
CA ASN A 495 -32.45 11.99 -19.95
C ASN A 495 -33.16 10.97 -19.05
N LEU A 496 -34.17 11.43 -18.31
CA LEU A 496 -34.90 10.64 -17.31
C LEU A 496 -36.25 10.19 -17.84
N SER A 497 -36.52 8.89 -17.73
CA SER A 497 -37.86 8.34 -17.91
C SER A 497 -38.76 8.73 -16.74
N LEU A 498 -40.08 8.83 -16.93
CA LEU A 498 -41.01 9.00 -15.81
C LEU A 498 -40.86 7.85 -14.80
N GLY A 499 -40.92 8.16 -13.51
CA GLY A 499 -40.70 7.19 -12.45
C GLY A 499 -39.24 7.09 -12.02
N LEU A 500 -38.84 5.92 -11.50
CA LEU A 500 -37.52 5.71 -10.91
C LEU A 500 -36.47 5.41 -11.98
N ASN A 501 -35.40 6.21 -12.01
CA ASN A 501 -34.21 6.00 -12.81
C ASN A 501 -33.04 5.63 -11.88
N THR A 502 -32.25 4.62 -12.26
CA THR A 502 -31.14 4.12 -11.44
C THR A 502 -29.83 4.12 -12.22
N TYR A 503 -28.79 4.71 -11.62
CA TYR A 503 -27.43 4.73 -12.18
C TYR A 503 -26.44 4.30 -11.11
N THR A 504 -25.70 3.22 -11.36
CA THR A 504 -24.74 2.66 -10.42
C THR A 504 -23.32 2.90 -10.92
N PHE A 505 -22.56 3.70 -10.17
CA PHE A 505 -21.16 3.99 -10.44
C PHE A 505 -20.26 3.06 -9.62
N SER A 506 -19.18 2.58 -10.22
CA SER A 506 -18.15 1.79 -9.52
C SER A 506 -16.74 2.28 -9.84
N HIS A 507 -15.93 2.43 -8.79
CA HIS A 507 -14.55 2.90 -8.85
C HIS A 507 -13.77 2.37 -7.63
N LYS A 508 -12.61 1.73 -7.85
CA LYS A 508 -11.78 1.15 -6.78
C LYS A 508 -12.57 0.24 -5.82
N GLY A 509 -13.50 -0.56 -6.36
CA GLY A 509 -14.38 -1.43 -5.57
C GLY A 509 -15.51 -0.71 -4.82
N LEU A 510 -15.49 0.62 -4.74
CA LEU A 510 -16.58 1.41 -4.16
C LEU A 510 -17.72 1.57 -5.16
N THR A 511 -18.95 1.34 -4.69
CA THR A 511 -20.16 1.49 -5.51
C THR A 511 -21.06 2.59 -4.96
N VAL A 512 -21.52 3.49 -5.84
CA VAL A 512 -22.50 4.54 -5.52
C VAL A 512 -23.68 4.45 -6.47
N THR A 513 -24.88 4.29 -5.92
CA THR A 513 -26.12 4.20 -6.72
C THR A 513 -26.96 5.45 -6.57
N TYR A 514 -27.18 6.14 -7.69
CA TYR A 514 -28.20 7.18 -7.83
C TYR A 514 -29.57 6.56 -8.05
N ARG A 515 -30.58 7.03 -7.31
CA ARG A 515 -32.01 6.68 -7.41
C ARG A 515 -32.82 7.95 -7.58
N ILE A 516 -33.21 8.25 -8.81
CA ILE A 516 -33.76 9.54 -9.19
C ILE A 516 -35.18 9.34 -9.69
N THR A 517 -36.15 9.85 -8.94
CA THR A 517 -37.55 9.79 -9.36
C THR A 517 -37.88 11.02 -10.19
N HIS A 518 -38.16 10.83 -11.47
CA HIS A 518 -38.67 11.90 -12.32
C HIS A 518 -40.20 11.90 -12.27
N LYS A 519 -40.79 13.03 -11.91
CA LYS A 519 -42.23 13.27 -11.92
C LYS A 519 -42.56 14.48 -12.77
N VAL A 520 -43.74 14.51 -13.36
CA VAL A 520 -44.28 15.72 -13.99
C VAL A 520 -45.36 16.28 -13.08
N VAL A 521 -45.29 17.59 -12.84
CA VAL A 521 -46.42 18.38 -12.34
C VAL A 521 -46.84 19.32 -13.46
N VAL A 522 -48.13 19.48 -13.68
CA VAL A 522 -48.60 20.35 -14.78
C VAL A 522 -48.41 21.81 -14.38
N LEU A 523 -48.71 22.16 -13.12
CA LEU A 523 -48.53 23.49 -12.56
C LEU A 523 -47.49 23.45 -11.42
N LYS A 524 -46.36 24.12 -11.60
CA LYS A 524 -45.29 24.21 -10.59
C LYS A 524 -45.58 25.32 -9.57
N SER A 525 -45.94 26.50 -10.04
CA SER A 525 -46.29 27.67 -9.20
C SER A 525 -47.25 28.61 -9.92
N ILE A 526 -47.91 29.49 -9.16
CA ILE A 526 -48.85 30.50 -9.67
C ILE A 526 -48.65 31.82 -8.93
N GLN A 527 -49.00 32.95 -9.57
CA GLN A 527 -49.08 34.27 -8.96
C GLN A 527 -50.36 35.01 -9.42
N PRO A 528 -50.95 35.87 -8.57
CA PRO A 528 -50.53 36.19 -7.19
C PRO A 528 -50.79 35.03 -6.22
N ALA A 529 -49.82 34.73 -5.36
CA ALA A 529 -49.92 33.64 -4.38
C ALA A 529 -50.60 34.07 -3.07
N SER A 530 -50.59 35.36 -2.77
CA SER A 530 -51.13 35.97 -1.55
C SER A 530 -52.25 36.97 -1.87
N ASN A 531 -53.14 37.18 -0.91
CA ASN A 531 -54.25 38.12 -1.04
C ASN A 531 -53.75 39.55 -1.27
N MET A 532 -54.49 40.33 -2.05
CA MET A 532 -54.14 41.71 -2.35
C MET A 532 -55.38 42.61 -2.44
N SER A 533 -55.20 43.89 -2.11
CA SER A 533 -56.20 44.93 -2.30
C SER A 533 -55.66 45.94 -3.31
N LEU A 534 -56.45 46.22 -4.35
CA LEU A 534 -56.06 47.05 -5.49
C LEU A 534 -57.21 47.98 -5.84
N ASP A 535 -56.88 49.13 -6.44
CA ASP A 535 -57.88 50.07 -6.93
C ASP A 535 -58.66 49.47 -8.10
N GLY A 536 -59.96 49.75 -8.16
CA GLY A 536 -60.79 49.33 -9.28
C GLY A 536 -60.31 49.94 -10.59
N GLY A 537 -60.31 49.15 -11.67
CA GLY A 537 -59.69 49.53 -12.96
C GLY A 537 -58.21 49.16 -13.09
N THR A 538 -57.55 48.66 -12.03
CA THR A 538 -56.17 48.17 -12.11
C THR A 538 -56.08 46.92 -12.99
N THR A 539 -55.09 46.85 -13.89
CA THR A 539 -54.75 45.62 -14.62
C THR A 539 -53.83 44.75 -13.77
N ILE A 540 -54.26 43.52 -13.50
CA ILE A 540 -53.45 42.50 -12.84
C ILE A 540 -52.86 41.53 -13.88
N SER A 541 -51.66 41.04 -13.60
CA SER A 541 -51.05 39.91 -14.31
C SER A 541 -51.19 38.65 -13.46
N VAL A 542 -51.84 37.64 -14.01
CA VAL A 542 -51.84 36.29 -13.45
C VAL A 542 -50.76 35.51 -14.18
N SER A 543 -49.83 34.91 -13.44
CA SER A 543 -48.76 34.10 -14.02
C SER A 543 -48.71 32.70 -13.42
N ALA A 544 -48.17 31.74 -14.18
CA ALA A 544 -47.95 30.38 -13.74
C ALA A 544 -46.69 29.79 -14.38
N VAL A 545 -45.95 29.01 -13.61
CA VAL A 545 -44.87 28.16 -14.15
C VAL A 545 -45.48 26.80 -14.41
N ALA A 546 -45.53 26.37 -15.67
CA ALA A 546 -46.18 25.13 -16.08
C ALA A 546 -45.28 24.31 -17.00
N TYR A 547 -45.56 23.01 -17.10
CA TYR A 547 -44.80 22.12 -17.97
C TYR A 547 -44.91 22.58 -19.44
N LYS A 548 -43.80 22.58 -20.18
CA LYS A 548 -43.74 23.09 -21.56
C LYS A 548 -44.75 22.38 -22.45
N GLY A 549 -45.57 23.16 -23.14
CA GLY A 549 -46.65 22.65 -24.00
C GLY A 549 -47.97 22.37 -23.26
N SER A 550 -48.10 22.76 -21.99
CA SER A 550 -49.38 22.74 -21.27
C SER A 550 -50.35 23.78 -21.84
N ASN A 551 -51.65 23.51 -21.74
CA ASN A 551 -52.69 24.53 -21.90
C ASN A 551 -53.01 25.11 -20.52
N VAL A 552 -52.90 26.43 -20.36
CA VAL A 552 -53.03 27.11 -19.06
C VAL A 552 -54.04 28.25 -19.17
N TYR A 553 -54.94 28.33 -18.19
CA TYR A 553 -55.87 29.46 -18.04
C TYR A 553 -56.14 29.73 -16.56
N ALA A 554 -56.55 30.94 -16.22
CA ALA A 554 -56.94 31.30 -14.86
C ALA A 554 -58.43 31.66 -14.78
N LYS A 555 -58.99 31.59 -13.58
CA LYS A 555 -60.32 32.10 -13.23
C LYS A 555 -60.24 33.04 -12.04
N LEU A 556 -60.98 34.14 -12.14
CA LEU A 556 -61.22 35.08 -11.05
C LEU A 556 -62.74 35.31 -10.99
N GLY A 557 -63.38 34.72 -9.98
CA GLY A 557 -64.84 34.58 -9.96
C GLY A 557 -65.36 33.82 -11.18
N ASN A 558 -66.26 34.44 -11.95
CA ASN A 558 -66.83 33.86 -13.18
C ASN A 558 -66.02 34.17 -14.45
N VAL A 559 -64.96 35.00 -14.35
CA VAL A 559 -64.16 35.42 -15.50
C VAL A 559 -63.07 34.40 -15.78
N THR A 560 -62.88 34.04 -17.05
CA THR A 560 -61.76 33.19 -17.50
C THR A 560 -60.71 34.04 -18.19
N ILE A 561 -59.48 33.99 -17.69
CA ILE A 561 -58.32 34.71 -18.19
C ILE A 561 -57.48 33.71 -19.02
N LYS A 562 -57.36 33.96 -20.32
CA LYS A 562 -56.52 33.14 -21.21
C LYS A 562 -55.05 33.48 -20.95
N MET A 563 -54.23 32.46 -20.72
CA MET A 563 -52.80 32.65 -20.50
C MET A 563 -52.00 32.14 -21.71
N LYS A 564 -50.89 32.83 -22.03
CA LYS A 564 -49.97 32.44 -23.10
C LYS A 564 -48.58 32.24 -22.52
N GLN A 565 -47.81 31.37 -23.14
CA GLN A 565 -46.40 31.22 -22.80
C GLN A 565 -45.66 32.54 -23.02
N VAL A 566 -44.85 32.95 -22.06
CA VAL A 566 -44.02 34.15 -22.10
C VAL A 566 -42.55 33.78 -21.94
N SER A 567 -41.65 34.61 -22.47
CA SER A 567 -40.20 34.43 -22.30
C SER A 567 -39.82 34.67 -20.85
N LYS A 568 -39.12 33.71 -20.25
CA LYS A 568 -38.57 33.81 -18.90
C LYS A 568 -37.64 35.04 -18.83
N GLN A 569 -37.94 36.02 -17.98
CA GLN A 569 -36.92 37.01 -17.59
C GLN A 569 -35.86 36.22 -16.82
N THR A 570 -34.69 36.04 -17.41
CA THR A 570 -33.58 35.33 -16.75
C THR A 570 -32.74 36.38 -16.04
N ASP A 571 -32.65 36.29 -14.72
CA ASP A 571 -31.55 36.94 -14.01
C ASP A 571 -30.25 36.36 -14.58
N GLU A 572 -29.36 37.22 -15.07
CA GLU A 572 -28.12 36.85 -15.78
C GLU A 572 -27.18 35.95 -14.95
N SER A 573 -27.43 35.79 -13.66
CA SER A 573 -26.68 34.92 -12.75
C SER A 573 -27.02 33.43 -12.84
N GLU A 574 -28.19 33.05 -13.39
CA GLU A 574 -28.53 31.65 -13.63
C GLU A 574 -28.31 31.31 -15.11
N GLY A 575 -27.10 30.87 -15.45
CA GLY A 575 -26.75 30.46 -16.81
C GLY A 575 -27.85 29.60 -17.46
N LYS A 576 -28.14 29.85 -18.74
CA LYS A 576 -29.25 29.28 -19.54
C LYS A 576 -29.43 27.76 -19.35
N LYS A 577 -30.14 27.34 -18.30
CA LYS A 577 -30.63 25.97 -18.16
C LYS A 577 -31.95 25.88 -18.91
N GLU A 578 -31.95 25.13 -20.01
CA GLU A 578 -33.18 24.66 -20.65
C GLU A 578 -33.97 23.84 -19.62
N SER A 579 -35.07 24.41 -19.12
CA SER A 579 -36.00 23.77 -18.19
C SER A 579 -37.19 23.24 -18.96
N ASP A 580 -37.76 22.14 -18.47
CA ASP A 580 -39.03 21.61 -18.97
C ASP A 580 -40.22 22.46 -18.54
N TYR A 581 -40.01 23.49 -17.72
CA TYR A 581 -41.05 24.41 -17.27
C TYR A 581 -40.83 25.80 -17.85
N VAL A 582 -41.93 26.41 -18.30
CA VAL A 582 -41.97 27.75 -18.90
C VAL A 582 -43.04 28.59 -18.22
N ASP A 583 -42.87 29.91 -18.32
CA ASP A 583 -43.82 30.86 -17.74
C ASP A 583 -45.01 31.05 -18.67
N TYR A 584 -46.19 31.14 -18.08
CA TYR A 584 -47.44 31.51 -18.72
C TYR A 584 -47.98 32.76 -18.02
N ALA A 585 -48.49 33.72 -18.77
CA ALA A 585 -49.10 34.92 -18.20
C ALA A 585 -50.38 35.31 -18.95
N GLY A 586 -51.31 35.94 -18.23
CA GLY A 586 -52.52 36.54 -18.77
C GLY A 586 -52.89 37.77 -17.95
N GLU A 587 -53.36 38.80 -18.63
CA GLU A 587 -53.74 40.07 -18.00
C GLU A 587 -55.26 40.18 -17.85
N TYR A 588 -55.70 40.84 -16.78
CA TYR A 588 -57.10 41.14 -16.52
C TYR A 588 -57.26 42.50 -15.85
N THR A 589 -58.13 43.34 -16.39
CA THR A 589 -58.46 44.64 -15.80
C THR A 589 -59.63 44.49 -14.83
N LEU A 590 -59.42 44.86 -13.57
CA LEU A 590 -60.44 44.82 -12.53
C LEU A 590 -61.62 45.74 -12.89
N PRO A 591 -62.85 45.39 -12.49
CA PRO A 591 -63.99 46.29 -12.62
C PRO A 591 -63.74 47.64 -11.94
N ALA A 592 -64.45 48.68 -12.40
CA ALA A 592 -64.43 49.98 -11.73
C ALA A 592 -64.86 49.85 -10.26
N GLY A 593 -64.14 50.54 -9.39
CA GLY A 593 -64.39 50.51 -7.95
C GLY A 593 -65.68 51.25 -7.58
N ILE A 594 -66.38 50.76 -6.55
CA ILE A 594 -67.53 51.45 -5.96
C ILE A 594 -67.04 52.31 -4.79
N ILE A 595 -67.36 53.61 -4.81
CA ILE A 595 -66.98 54.56 -3.76
C ILE A 595 -67.40 54.03 -2.38
N ASN A 596 -66.46 54.02 -1.43
CA ASN A 596 -66.63 53.56 -0.04
C ASN A 596 -67.10 52.10 0.13
N LYS A 597 -66.90 51.23 -0.87
CA LYS A 597 -67.30 49.82 -0.79
C LYS A 597 -66.19 48.89 -1.30
N THR A 598 -65.75 47.97 -0.45
CA THR A 598 -64.85 46.88 -0.85
C THR A 598 -65.61 45.86 -1.72
N GLN A 599 -65.01 45.49 -2.85
CA GLN A 599 -65.53 44.45 -3.74
C GLN A 599 -64.63 43.21 -3.66
N THR A 600 -65.19 42.08 -3.23
CA THR A 600 -64.48 40.81 -3.18
C THR A 600 -64.49 40.15 -4.56
N MET A 601 -63.32 39.97 -5.15
CA MET A 601 -63.17 39.34 -6.48
C MET A 601 -63.04 37.80 -6.41
N GLY A 602 -62.73 37.28 -5.22
CA GLY A 602 -62.50 35.85 -4.98
C GLY A 602 -61.06 35.45 -5.32
N SER A 603 -60.69 34.21 -4.99
CA SER A 603 -59.34 33.72 -5.26
C SER A 603 -59.08 33.48 -6.74
N VAL A 604 -57.86 33.81 -7.19
CA VAL A 604 -57.37 33.40 -8.50
C VAL A 604 -57.15 31.89 -8.50
N ALA A 605 -57.81 31.16 -9.40
CA ALA A 605 -57.58 29.73 -9.61
C ALA A 605 -56.99 29.49 -11.00
N VAL A 606 -55.80 28.92 -11.08
CA VAL A 606 -55.15 28.56 -12.34
C VAL A 606 -55.35 27.07 -12.62
N PHE A 607 -55.69 26.76 -13.86
CA PHE A 607 -55.90 25.41 -14.36
C PHE A 607 -54.89 25.13 -15.48
N GLY A 608 -54.26 23.97 -15.41
CA GLY A 608 -53.30 23.51 -16.40
C GLY A 608 -53.67 22.11 -16.88
N SER A 609 -53.50 21.85 -18.17
CA SER A 609 -53.61 20.51 -18.73
C SER A 609 -52.44 20.16 -19.64
N TYR A 610 -51.91 18.94 -19.50
CA TYR A 610 -50.84 18.41 -20.34
C TYR A 610 -51.02 16.90 -20.54
N LYS A 611 -51.18 16.49 -21.81
CA LYS A 611 -51.33 15.07 -22.21
C LYS A 611 -52.30 14.25 -21.34
N GLY A 612 -53.46 14.82 -21.02
CA GLY A 612 -54.50 14.17 -20.21
C GLY A 612 -54.32 14.31 -18.69
N MET A 613 -53.19 14.81 -18.20
CA MET A 613 -53.04 15.23 -16.81
C MET A 613 -53.64 16.63 -16.65
N ASN A 614 -54.47 16.80 -15.63
CA ASN A 614 -55.08 18.09 -15.29
C ASN A 614 -54.72 18.44 -13.85
N GLU A 615 -54.31 19.68 -13.62
CA GLU A 615 -54.08 20.22 -12.28
C GLU A 615 -54.73 21.59 -12.14
N SER A 616 -55.02 21.96 -10.90
CA SER A 616 -55.39 23.32 -10.55
C SER A 616 -54.65 23.77 -9.31
N LYS A 617 -54.36 25.06 -9.22
CA LYS A 617 -53.82 25.71 -8.03
C LYS A 617 -54.63 26.97 -7.75
N THR A 618 -54.87 27.25 -6.48
CA THR A 618 -55.56 28.45 -6.02
C THR A 618 -54.57 29.37 -5.32
N GLY A 619 -54.56 30.63 -5.74
CA GLY A 619 -53.68 31.68 -5.23
C GLY A 619 -54.43 32.65 -4.31
N GLY A 620 -53.94 33.88 -4.27
CA GLY A 620 -54.52 34.95 -3.46
C GLY A 620 -55.93 35.37 -3.92
N SER A 621 -56.69 35.92 -2.97
CA SER A 621 -57.99 36.58 -3.19
C SER A 621 -57.90 38.09 -3.33
#